data_AF-A0A2H0UPR0-F1
#
_entry.id   AF-A0A2H0UPR0-F1
#
_cell.length_a   1.000
_cell.length_b   1.000
_cell.length_c   1.000
_cell.angle_alpha   90.00
_cell.angle_beta   90.00
_cell.angle_gamma   90.00
#
_symmetry.space_group_name_H-M   'P 1'
#
loop_
_entity.id
_entity.type
_entity.pdbx_description
1 polymer ?
#
loop_
_entity_poly.entity_id
_entity_poly.type
_entity_poly.pdbx_seq_one_letter_code
_entity_poly.pdbx_strand_id
1 'polypeptide(L)'
;MEQDILSPLKKFYRKNRRLPSYSEMLKIFGVPSKRTIYQYIQELVDEGFIKKVRGKLAPTKRFFGIPLLGNIQAGYPILAQQDKSYLTLDE
;
A
#
# COMPACT_ATOMS: atom_id res chain seq x y z
N MET A 1 6.20 -14.38 -0.37
CA MET A 1 5.22 -13.89 -1.37
C MET A 1 4.31 -12.91 -0.63
N GLU A 2 4.86 -11.75 -0.27
CA GLU A 2 4.15 -10.69 0.45
C GLU A 2 3.20 -10.02 -0.54
N GLN A 3 1.89 -10.20 -0.36
CA GLN A 3 0.87 -9.67 -1.25
C GLN A 3 1.01 -8.14 -1.37
N ASP A 4 1.16 -7.62 -2.59
CA ASP A 4 1.24 -6.17 -2.83
C ASP A 4 -0.17 -5.55 -2.71
N ILE A 5 -0.58 -5.29 -1.47
CA ILE A 5 -1.88 -4.69 -1.14
C ILE A 5 -1.92 -3.20 -1.53
N LEU A 6 -0.75 -2.55 -1.56
CA LEU A 6 -0.64 -1.11 -1.76
C LEU A 6 -0.84 -0.71 -3.24
N SER A 7 -0.32 -1.51 -4.19
CA SER A 7 -0.43 -1.22 -5.63
C SER A 7 -1.88 -1.11 -6.14
N PRO A 8 -2.82 -2.04 -5.82
CA PRO A 8 -4.22 -1.91 -6.18
C PRO A 8 -4.89 -0.67 -5.57
N LEU A 9 -4.56 -0.34 -4.32
CA LEU A 9 -5.07 0.85 -3.64
C LEU A 9 -4.58 2.14 -4.31
N LYS A 10 -3.29 2.22 -4.65
CA LYS A 10 -2.70 3.35 -5.38
C LYS A 10 -3.36 3.53 -6.75
N LYS A 11 -3.59 2.43 -7.48
CA LYS A 11 -4.28 2.45 -8.77
C LYS A 11 -5.71 2.99 -8.66
N PHE A 12 -6.45 2.55 -7.63
CA PHE A 12 -7.80 3.04 -7.36
C PHE A 12 -7.79 4.53 -6.98
N TYR A 13 -6.88 4.93 -6.09
CA TYR A 13 -6.74 6.32 -5.66
C TYR A 13 -6.40 7.25 -6.82
N ARG A 14 -5.52 6.83 -7.73
CA ARG A 14 -5.17 7.63 -8.93
C ARG A 14 -6.38 7.94 -9.80
N LYS A 15 -7.32 7.00 -9.92
CA LYS A 15 -8.53 7.17 -10.74
C LYS A 15 -9.62 7.97 -10.03
N ASN A 16 -9.83 7.72 -8.73
CA ASN A 16 -11.01 8.21 -8.01
C ASN A 16 -10.70 9.34 -7.02
N ARG A 17 -9.41 9.67 -6.80
CA ARG A 17 -8.90 10.62 -5.80
C ARG A 17 -9.43 10.39 -4.37
N ARG A 18 -9.74 9.13 -4.06
CA ARG A 18 -10.20 8.67 -2.75
C ARG A 18 -9.75 7.24 -2.51
N LEU A 19 -9.66 6.83 -1.25
CA LEU A 19 -9.49 5.42 -0.92
C LEU A 19 -10.78 4.63 -1.19
N PRO A 20 -10.68 3.35 -1.56
CA PRO A 20 -11.85 2.49 -1.74
C PRO A 20 -12.55 2.24 -0.39
N SER A 21 -13.86 2.04 -0.44
CA SER A 21 -14.63 1.52 0.70
C SER A 21 -14.36 0.03 0.92
N TYR A 22 -14.65 -0.50 2.11
CA TYR A 22 -14.56 -1.93 2.40
C TYR A 22 -15.25 -2.81 1.34
N SER A 23 -16.43 -2.41 0.87
CA SER A 23 -17.16 -3.15 -0.18
C SER A 23 -16.48 -3.09 -1.55
N GLU A 24 -15.79 -2.00 -1.86
CA GLU A 24 -15.01 -1.87 -3.10
C GLU A 24 -13.72 -2.68 -3.00
N MET A 25 -13.09 -2.70 -1.82
CA MET A 25 -11.89 -3.51 -1.56
C MET A 25 -12.17 -5.01 -1.74
N LEU A 26 -13.33 -5.53 -1.31
CA LEU A 26 -13.72 -6.92 -1.58
C LEU A 26 -13.65 -7.23 -3.09
N LYS A 27 -14.11 -6.31 -3.94
CA LYS A 27 -14.07 -6.46 -5.40
C LYS A 27 -12.67 -6.33 -5.98
N ILE A 28 -11.87 -5.38 -5.46
CA ILE A 28 -10.49 -5.13 -5.92
C ILE A 28 -9.58 -6.33 -5.62
N PHE A 29 -9.72 -6.91 -4.43
CA PHE A 29 -8.89 -8.02 -3.96
C PHE A 29 -9.50 -9.40 -4.27
N GLY A 30 -10.73 -9.46 -4.76
CA GLY A 30 -11.43 -10.72 -5.04
C GLY A 30 -11.65 -11.60 -3.81
N VAL A 31 -11.65 -11.01 -2.60
CA VAL A 31 -11.81 -11.75 -1.35
C VAL A 31 -13.26 -11.74 -0.88
N PRO A 32 -13.78 -12.88 -0.37
CA PRO A 32 -15.17 -12.96 0.09
C PRO A 32 -15.38 -12.36 1.48
N SER A 33 -14.32 -12.19 2.28
CA SER A 33 -14.43 -11.84 3.69
C SER A 33 -14.04 -10.40 4.00
N LYS A 34 -14.97 -9.67 4.65
CA LYS A 34 -14.71 -8.34 5.23
C LYS A 34 -13.62 -8.39 6.30
N ARG A 35 -13.46 -9.52 7.00
CA ARG A 35 -12.44 -9.70 8.04
C ARG A 35 -11.03 -9.65 7.47
N THR A 36 -10.83 -10.26 6.30
CA THR A 36 -9.53 -10.23 5.58
C THR A 36 -9.17 -8.81 5.17
N ILE A 37 -10.13 -8.07 4.59
CA ILE A 37 -9.90 -6.65 4.27
C ILE A 37 -9.63 -5.82 5.52
N TYR A 38 -10.32 -6.10 6.62
CA TYR A 38 -10.06 -5.42 7.89
C TYR A 38 -8.62 -5.66 8.37
N GLN A 39 -8.12 -6.89 8.31
CA GLN A 39 -6.74 -7.22 8.65
C GLN A 39 -5.75 -6.44 7.78
N TYR A 40 -5.92 -6.43 6.46
CA TYR A 40 -5.06 -5.67 5.54
C TYR A 40 -5.07 -4.16 5.83
N ILE A 41 -6.23 -3.60 6.13
CA ILE A 41 -6.31 -2.17 6.48
C ILE A 41 -5.65 -1.90 7.83
N GLN A 42 -5.76 -2.80 8.80
CA GLN A 42 -5.07 -2.63 10.08
C GLN A 42 -3.56 -2.66 9.89
N GLU A 43 -3.03 -3.62 9.14
CA GLU A 43 -1.61 -3.69 8.79
C GLU A 43 -1.14 -2.39 8.10
N LEU A 44 -1.88 -1.88 7.12
CA LEU A 44 -1.55 -0.60 6.46
C LEU A 44 -1.68 0.63 7.37
N VAL A 45 -2.51 0.56 8.42
CA VAL A 45 -2.64 1.61 9.43
C VAL A 45 -1.46 1.55 10.39
N ASP A 46 -1.09 0.35 10.84
CA ASP A 46 0.04 0.12 11.74
C ASP A 46 1.37 0.49 11.08
N GLU A 47 1.53 0.18 9.80
CA GLU A 47 2.67 0.62 8.97
C GLU A 47 2.64 2.12 8.63
N GLY A 48 1.53 2.81 8.93
CA GLY A 48 1.39 4.25 8.72
C GLY A 48 1.15 4.67 7.28
N PHE A 49 0.74 3.77 6.38
CA PHE A 49 0.31 4.10 5.02
C PHE A 49 -1.10 4.70 4.99
N ILE A 50 -1.98 4.30 5.89
CA ILE A 50 -3.37 4.77 5.96
C ILE A 50 -3.67 5.28 7.37
N LYS A 51 -4.53 6.29 7.49
CA LYS A 51 -5.06 6.75 8.76
C LYS A 51 -6.57 6.82 8.73
N LYS A 52 -7.20 6.65 9.90
CA LYS A 52 -8.64 6.87 10.07
C LYS A 52 -8.85 8.32 10.54
N VAL A 53 -9.51 9.15 9.73
CA VAL A 53 -9.87 10.53 10.07
C VAL A 53 -11.39 10.66 10.05
N ARG A 54 -12.00 11.00 11.19
CA ARG A 54 -13.46 11.18 11.32
C ARG A 54 -14.26 9.98 10.78
N GLY A 55 -13.80 8.76 11.08
CA GLY A 55 -14.43 7.51 10.63
C GLY A 55 -14.20 7.14 9.15
N LYS A 56 -13.41 7.93 8.41
CA LYS A 56 -13.07 7.65 7.00
C LYS A 56 -11.59 7.27 6.87
N LEU A 57 -11.28 6.43 5.90
CA LEU A 57 -9.91 6.10 5.54
C LEU A 57 -9.31 7.23 4.71
N ALA A 58 -8.14 7.72 5.12
CA ALA A 58 -7.38 8.73 4.42
C ALA A 58 -5.92 8.26 4.22
N PRO A 59 -5.33 8.52 3.04
CA PRO A 59 -3.91 8.21 2.82
C PRO A 59 -3.03 9.14 3.66
N THR A 60 -1.86 8.64 4.05
CA THR A 60 -0.80 9.46 4.68
C THR A 60 0.25 9.87 3.64
N LYS A 61 1.26 10.66 4.06
CA LYS A 61 2.42 10.98 3.19
C LYS A 61 3.13 9.70 2.72
N ARG A 62 3.25 8.69 3.58
CA ARG A 62 3.88 7.39 3.27
C ARG A 62 3.13 6.61 2.18
N PHE A 63 1.80 6.77 2.09
CA PHE A 63 1.00 6.21 0.99
C PHE A 63 1.50 6.62 -0.38
N PHE A 64 1.95 7.87 -0.52
CA PHE A 64 2.49 8.42 -1.75
C PHE A 64 3.99 8.15 -1.91
N GLY A 65 4.63 7.64 -0.85
CA GLY A 65 6.01 7.17 -0.89
C GLY A 65 6.19 6.11 -1.97
N ILE A 66 7.20 6.34 -2.80
CA ILE A 66 7.68 5.36 -3.76
C ILE A 66 8.68 4.50 -2.99
N PRO A 67 8.59 3.15 -3.03
CA PRO A 67 9.61 2.32 -2.43
C PRO A 67 10.94 2.64 -3.12
N LEU A 68 11.92 3.11 -2.35
CA LEU A 68 13.28 3.28 -2.86
C LEU A 68 13.88 1.87 -2.90
N LEU A 69 13.66 1.17 -4.01
CA LEU A 69 14.45 -0.01 -4.33
C LEU A 69 15.87 0.52 -4.53
N GLY A 70 16.75 0.27 -3.56
CA GLY A 70 18.17 0.65 -3.62
C GLY A 70 18.85 0.13 -4.89
N ASN A 71 20.11 0.55 -5.10
CA ASN A 71 20.91 0.30 -6.30
C ASN A 71 20.70 -1.11 -6.88
N ILE A 72 19.91 -1.19 -7.96
CA ILE A 72 19.82 -2.41 -8.77
C ILE A 72 21.11 -2.45 -9.58
N GLN A 73 22.12 -3.16 -9.06
CA GLN A 73 23.34 -3.45 -9.79
C GLN A 73 22.97 -4.33 -10.99
N ALA A 74 23.12 -3.80 -12.20
CA ALA A 74 22.96 -4.58 -13.43
C ALA A 74 24.10 -5.62 -13.49
N GLY A 75 23.81 -6.82 -12.98
CA GLY A 75 24.72 -7.96 -12.90
C GLY A 75 23.93 -9.25 -12.70
N TYR A 76 24.62 -10.39 -12.71
CA TYR A 76 23.99 -11.71 -12.55
C TYR A 76 23.10 -11.76 -11.29
N PRO A 77 21.95 -12.47 -11.37
CA PRO A 77 20.96 -12.46 -10.30
C PRO A 77 21.54 -13.10 -9.04
N ILE A 78 21.93 -12.26 -8.08
CA ILE A 78 22.08 -12.67 -6.70
C ILE A 78 20.75 -12.48 -5.99
N LEU A 79 20.37 -13.44 -5.14
CA LEU A 79 19.16 -13.41 -4.33
C LEU A 79 19.20 -12.19 -3.39
N ALA A 80 18.67 -11.07 -3.86
CA ALA A 80 18.71 -9.80 -3.15
C ALA A 80 17.68 -9.79 -2.02
N GLN A 81 18.17 -9.72 -0.78
CA GLN A 81 17.36 -9.56 0.41
C GLN A 81 16.79 -8.13 0.45
N GLN A 82 15.47 -8.04 0.59
CA GLN A 82 14.69 -6.83 0.32
C GLN A 82 14.66 -5.91 1.54
N ASP A 83 15.62 -4.98 1.65
CA ASP A 83 15.62 -3.92 2.66
C ASP A 83 14.84 -2.69 2.15
N LYS A 84 13.61 -2.50 2.64
CA LYS A 84 12.67 -1.47 2.14
C LYS A 84 12.83 -0.16 2.92
N SER A 85 13.70 0.73 2.44
CA SER A 85 13.76 2.12 2.93
C SER A 85 12.83 3.04 2.10
N TYR A 86 12.11 3.94 2.76
CA TYR A 86 11.12 4.82 2.13
C TYR A 86 11.59 6.28 2.21
N LEU A 87 11.75 6.95 1.06
CA LEU A 87 12.00 8.40 0.99
C LEU A 87 10.71 9.15 0.61
N THR A 88 10.41 10.24 1.31
CA THR A 88 9.29 11.15 0.99
C THR A 88 9.78 12.35 0.17
N LEU A 89 9.05 12.72 -0.88
CA LEU A 89 9.34 13.87 -1.73
C LEU A 89 8.63 15.13 -1.19
N ASP A 90 9.40 16.04 -0.60
CA ASP A 90 9.04 17.43 -0.31
C ASP A 90 10.34 18.26 -0.33
N GLU A 91 10.68 18.80 -1.49
CA GLU A 91 11.27 20.14 -1.68
C GLU A 91 10.46 20.85 -2.77
#